data_AF-A0A137QL67-F1
#
_entry.id   AF-A0A137QL67-F1
#
_cell.length_a   1.000
_cell.length_b   1.000
_cell.length_c   1.000
_cell.angle_alpha   90.00
_cell.angle_beta   90.00
_cell.angle_gamma   90.00
#
_symmetry.space_group_name_H-M   'P 1'
#
loop_
_entity.id
_entity.type
_entity.pdbx_description
1 polymer ?
#
loop_
_entity_poly.entity_id
_entity_poly.type
_entity_poly.pdbx_seq_one_letter_code
_entity_poly.pdbx_strand_id
1 'polypeptide(L)'
;MHQASVPPTAPKWKIKSTVPGPSRQQVLIKIDPLPSSSQFPALVGAANRSLSKSDLQVDSCHFAYGGISLLTSRVTSQAEIDLVSSSVQHLLSLTEGRVEASLPKSRSYLKIMDIPFFKADGDQVTSADVRAVMGKSHLAPSFTLVNSPQVMCNFCHADTATVWFDVLDLQSGTTAKRLINTSFQFSPSSLLVTDDAPSGITASTGHSWL
;
A
#
# COMPACT_ATOMS: atom_id res chain seq x y z
N MET A 1 21.87 -49.41 32.61
CA MET A 1 22.08 -47.99 32.23
C MET A 1 20.71 -47.42 31.86
N HIS A 2 20.14 -46.55 32.69
CA HIS A 2 18.83 -45.93 32.43
C HIS A 2 19.06 -44.57 31.77
N GLN A 3 18.66 -44.44 30.50
CA GLN A 3 18.69 -43.18 29.77
C GLN A 3 17.40 -42.40 30.09
N ALA A 4 17.53 -41.22 30.70
CA ALA A 4 16.41 -40.32 30.96
C ALA A 4 16.04 -39.56 29.67
N SER A 5 14.76 -39.64 29.28
CA SER A 5 14.20 -38.87 28.16
C SER A 5 13.91 -37.43 28.60
N VAL A 6 14.54 -36.45 27.93
CA VAL A 6 14.29 -35.03 28.14
C VAL A 6 12.90 -34.67 27.57
N PRO A 7 12.01 -34.00 28.32
CA PRO A 7 10.71 -33.61 27.79
C PRO A 7 10.87 -32.52 26.71
N PRO A 8 10.01 -32.51 25.67
CA PRO A 8 10.08 -31.52 24.61
C PRO A 8 9.85 -30.12 25.18
N THR A 9 10.74 -29.19 24.81
CA THR A 9 10.65 -27.79 25.20
C THR A 9 9.33 -27.19 24.73
N ALA A 10 8.61 -26.54 25.64
CA ALA A 10 7.32 -25.91 25.33
C ALA A 10 7.46 -24.91 24.16
N PRO A 11 6.50 -24.88 23.22
CA PRO A 11 6.55 -23.97 22.07
C PRO A 11 6.48 -22.52 22.55
N LYS A 12 7.55 -21.76 22.32
CA LYS A 12 7.60 -20.31 22.61
C LYS A 12 6.47 -19.61 21.86
N TRP A 13 5.56 -18.99 22.60
CA TRP A 13 4.52 -18.11 22.03
C TRP A 13 5.19 -16.94 21.29
N LYS A 14 5.03 -16.92 19.96
CA LYS A 14 5.39 -15.76 19.14
C LYS A 14 4.32 -14.69 19.34
N ILE A 15 4.64 -13.65 20.10
CA ILE A 15 3.85 -12.42 20.16
C ILE A 15 3.90 -11.82 18.76
N LYS A 16 2.79 -11.88 18.01
CA LYS A 16 2.65 -11.14 16.75
C LYS A 16 2.40 -9.68 17.11
N SER A 17 3.48 -8.90 17.14
CA SER A 17 3.48 -7.47 17.44
C SER A 17 2.92 -6.58 16.31
N THR A 18 2.37 -7.19 15.25
CA THR A 18 1.77 -6.48 14.12
C THR A 18 0.26 -6.48 14.28
N VAL A 19 -0.31 -5.30 14.49
CA VAL A 19 -1.74 -5.07 14.26
C VAL A 19 -2.01 -5.36 12.78
N PRO A 20 -2.98 -6.21 12.42
CA PRO A 20 -3.34 -6.42 11.03
C PRO A 20 -3.66 -5.07 10.39
N GLY A 21 -2.92 -4.71 9.35
CA GLY A 21 -3.28 -3.59 8.49
C GLY A 21 -4.63 -3.85 7.80
N PRO A 22 -5.21 -2.83 7.14
CA PRO A 22 -6.48 -2.99 6.47
C PRO A 22 -6.42 -4.09 5.40
N SER A 23 -7.45 -4.93 5.36
CA SER A 23 -7.53 -6.08 4.46
C SER A 23 -8.09 -5.68 3.08
N ARG A 24 -7.68 -6.37 2.02
CA ARG A 24 -8.26 -6.19 0.65
C ARG A 24 -9.74 -6.52 0.60
N GLN A 25 -10.15 -7.35 1.55
CA GLN A 25 -11.51 -7.82 1.75
C GLN A 25 -12.29 -6.82 2.61
N GLN A 26 -12.07 -5.52 2.39
CA GLN A 26 -12.76 -4.46 3.09
C GLN A 26 -13.13 -3.33 2.13
N VAL A 27 -14.29 -2.73 2.38
CA VAL A 27 -14.71 -1.46 1.77
C VAL A 27 -14.71 -0.42 2.87
N LEU A 28 -13.88 0.61 2.72
CA LEU A 28 -13.85 1.78 3.59
C LEU A 28 -14.86 2.79 3.08
N ILE A 29 -15.74 3.24 3.96
CA ILE A 29 -16.77 4.23 3.63
C ILE A 29 -16.61 5.41 4.58
N LYS A 30 -16.22 6.56 4.04
CA LYS A 30 -16.24 7.82 4.77
C LYS A 30 -17.64 8.42 4.69
N ILE A 31 -18.18 8.75 5.84
CA ILE A 31 -19.55 9.25 5.99
C ILE A 31 -19.55 10.33 7.06
N ASP A 32 -20.21 11.45 6.79
CA ASP A 32 -20.40 12.54 7.76
C ASP A 32 -21.87 13.02 7.78
N PRO A 33 -22.58 12.90 8.93
CA PRO A 33 -22.13 12.39 10.23
C PRO A 33 -21.96 10.86 10.25
N LEU A 34 -21.08 10.35 11.13
CA LEU A 34 -20.94 8.91 11.34
C LEU A 34 -22.27 8.32 11.86
N PRO A 35 -22.73 7.19 11.31
CA PRO A 35 -23.90 6.49 11.81
C PRO A 35 -23.62 5.91 13.21
N SER A 36 -24.68 5.62 13.97
CA SER A 36 -24.56 4.88 15.22
C SER A 36 -24.22 3.41 14.95
N SER A 37 -23.45 2.77 15.84
CA SER A 37 -23.14 1.34 15.72
C SER A 37 -24.38 0.44 15.77
N SER A 38 -25.50 0.92 16.34
CA SER A 38 -26.78 0.22 16.29
C SER A 38 -27.34 0.06 14.87
N GLN A 39 -26.89 0.86 13.91
CA GLN A 39 -27.30 0.80 12.51
C GLN A 39 -26.46 -0.22 11.71
N PHE A 40 -25.40 -0.80 12.28
CA PHE A 40 -24.50 -1.71 11.57
C PHE A 40 -25.19 -2.95 10.99
N PRO A 41 -26.10 -3.66 11.71
CA PRO A 41 -26.83 -4.77 11.12
C PRO A 41 -27.69 -4.34 9.93
N ALA A 42 -28.28 -3.14 9.99
CA ALA A 42 -29.07 -2.60 8.89
C ALA A 42 -28.20 -2.23 7.67
N LEU A 43 -27.00 -1.70 7.91
CA LEU A 43 -26.01 -1.41 6.85
C LEU A 43 -25.53 -2.69 6.15
N VAL A 44 -25.15 -3.71 6.92
CA VAL A 44 -24.76 -5.02 6.37
C VAL A 44 -25.92 -5.63 5.57
N GLY A 45 -27.14 -5.59 6.12
CA GLY A 45 -28.34 -6.07 5.42
C GLY A 45 -28.65 -5.30 4.14
N ALA A 46 -28.49 -3.97 4.15
CA ALA A 46 -28.72 -3.13 2.97
C ALA A 46 -27.68 -3.41 1.86
N ALA A 47 -26.41 -3.51 2.23
CA ALA A 47 -25.33 -3.84 1.30
C ALA A 47 -25.51 -5.24 0.70
N ASN A 48 -25.83 -6.25 1.51
CA ASN A 48 -26.09 -7.60 0.99
C ASN A 48 -27.32 -7.67 0.08
N ARG A 49 -28.34 -6.83 0.32
CA ARG A 49 -29.50 -6.72 -0.61
C ARG A 49 -29.10 -6.12 -1.95
N SER A 50 -28.28 -5.06 -1.96
CA SER A 50 -27.81 -4.44 -3.22
C SER A 50 -26.86 -5.35 -3.98
N LEU A 51 -26.09 -6.19 -3.28
CA LEU A 51 -25.19 -7.20 -3.84
C LEU A 51 -25.88 -8.53 -4.19
N SER A 52 -27.21 -8.63 -4.15
CA SER A 52 -27.96 -9.89 -4.38
C SER A 52 -27.69 -10.60 -5.72
N LYS A 53 -27.16 -9.89 -6.73
CA LYS A 53 -26.76 -10.45 -8.03
C LYS A 53 -25.26 -10.73 -8.15
N SER A 54 -24.50 -10.53 -7.08
CA SER A 54 -23.06 -10.78 -6.99
C SER A 54 -22.79 -11.93 -6.01
N ASP A 55 -21.70 -12.65 -6.23
CA ASP A 55 -21.17 -13.63 -5.28
C ASP A 55 -20.44 -12.98 -4.08
N LEU A 56 -20.41 -11.65 -4.00
CA LEU A 56 -19.82 -10.90 -2.89
C LEU A 56 -20.78 -10.86 -1.69
N GLN A 57 -20.26 -11.10 -0.49
CA GLN A 57 -21.00 -10.93 0.77
C GLN A 57 -20.28 -9.93 1.66
N VAL A 58 -21.05 -9.13 2.40
CA VAL A 58 -20.58 -8.31 3.51
C VAL A 58 -20.78 -9.09 4.80
N ASP A 59 -19.69 -9.40 5.48
CA ASP A 59 -19.67 -10.23 6.69
C ASP A 59 -19.89 -9.41 7.95
N SER A 60 -19.27 -8.22 8.02
CA SER A 60 -19.36 -7.36 9.20
C SER A 60 -19.16 -5.88 8.88
N CYS A 61 -19.52 -5.03 9.84
CA CYS A 61 -19.35 -3.58 9.78
C CYS A 61 -18.73 -3.09 11.10
N HIS A 62 -17.70 -2.26 11.01
CA HIS A 62 -17.01 -1.68 12.17
C HIS A 62 -16.61 -0.24 11.90
N PHE A 63 -16.44 0.58 12.93
CA PHE A 63 -15.80 1.89 12.77
C PHE A 63 -14.31 1.73 12.47
N ALA A 64 -13.81 2.44 11.45
CA ALA A 64 -12.40 2.46 11.11
C ALA A 64 -12.06 3.67 10.24
N TYR A 65 -10.82 4.17 10.36
CA TYR A 65 -10.25 5.20 9.46
C TYR A 65 -11.10 6.47 9.29
N GLY A 66 -11.80 6.90 10.36
CA GLY A 66 -12.66 8.09 10.32
C GLY A 66 -14.02 7.88 9.65
N GLY A 67 -14.42 6.62 9.42
CA GLY A 67 -15.74 6.25 8.90
C GLY A 67 -16.11 4.83 9.32
N ILE A 68 -16.72 4.07 8.41
CA ILE A 68 -17.03 2.65 8.60
C ILE A 68 -16.22 1.77 7.64
N SER A 69 -15.91 0.56 8.08
CA SER A 69 -15.29 -0.50 7.29
C SER A 69 -16.24 -1.67 7.21
N LEU A 70 -16.56 -2.10 5.99
CA LEU A 70 -17.33 -3.29 5.71
C LEU A 70 -16.38 -4.42 5.33
N LEU A 71 -16.34 -5.48 6.11
CA LEU A 71 -15.59 -6.69 5.77
C LEU A 71 -16.37 -7.48 4.71
N THR A 72 -15.68 -7.94 3.68
CA THR A 72 -16.28 -8.63 2.55
C THR A 72 -15.65 -10.01 2.31
N SER A 73 -16.41 -10.96 1.78
CA SER A 73 -15.93 -12.33 1.54
C SER A 73 -14.77 -12.41 0.53
N ARG A 74 -14.68 -11.43 -0.38
CA ARG A 74 -13.60 -11.28 -1.37
C ARG A 74 -13.29 -9.81 -1.64
N VAL A 75 -12.27 -9.58 -2.47
CA VAL A 75 -11.93 -8.22 -2.92
C VAL A 75 -13.07 -7.66 -3.78
N THR A 76 -13.53 -6.48 -3.41
CA THR A 76 -14.66 -5.79 -4.06
C THR A 76 -14.21 -5.11 -5.36
N SER A 77 -14.98 -5.27 -6.42
CA SER A 77 -14.79 -4.54 -7.69
C SER A 77 -15.40 -3.14 -7.63
N GLN A 78 -15.03 -2.25 -8.58
CA GLN A 78 -15.55 -0.88 -8.58
C GLN A 78 -17.08 -0.83 -8.65
N ALA A 79 -17.71 -1.62 -9.52
CA ALA A 79 -19.17 -1.67 -9.62
C ALA A 79 -19.86 -2.10 -8.31
N GLU A 80 -19.23 -3.00 -7.56
CA GLU A 80 -19.73 -3.45 -6.25
C GLU A 80 -19.51 -2.40 -5.17
N ILE A 81 -18.38 -1.66 -5.19
CA ILE A 81 -18.15 -0.51 -4.31
C ILE A 81 -19.24 0.53 -4.53
N ASP A 82 -19.60 0.80 -5.79
CA ASP A 82 -20.63 1.77 -6.14
C ASP A 82 -22.02 1.32 -5.61
N LEU A 83 -22.38 0.05 -5.79
CA LEU A 83 -23.62 -0.53 -5.24
C LEU A 83 -23.69 -0.45 -3.70
N VAL A 84 -22.58 -0.75 -3.03
CA VAL A 84 -22.47 -0.63 -1.57
C VAL A 84 -22.63 0.83 -1.16
N SER A 85 -21.91 1.75 -1.81
CA SER A 85 -21.98 3.19 -1.54
C SER A 85 -23.40 3.73 -1.66
N SER A 86 -24.08 3.45 -2.78
CA SER A 86 -25.47 3.88 -3.01
C SER A 86 -26.44 3.28 -1.99
N SER A 87 -26.24 2.02 -1.58
CA SER A 87 -27.11 1.37 -0.58
C SER A 87 -26.97 2.00 0.80
N VAL A 88 -25.75 2.36 1.20
CA VAL A 88 -25.45 3.02 2.47
C VAL A 88 -25.99 4.44 2.46
N GLN A 89 -25.79 5.16 1.36
CA GLN A 89 -26.32 6.51 1.18
C GLN A 89 -27.85 6.53 1.29
N HIS A 90 -28.53 5.58 0.63
CA HIS A 90 -29.99 5.47 0.67
C HIS A 90 -30.50 5.08 2.06
N LEU A 91 -29.87 4.12 2.74
CA LEU A 91 -30.28 3.69 4.08
C LEU A 91 -30.18 4.83 5.11
N LEU A 92 -29.14 5.65 4.99
CA LEU A 92 -28.87 6.76 5.91
C LEU A 92 -29.54 8.08 5.46
N SER A 93 -30.29 8.07 4.35
CA SER A 93 -30.94 9.24 3.77
C SER A 93 -29.98 10.43 3.57
N LEU A 94 -28.75 10.14 3.11
CA LEU A 94 -27.70 11.14 2.96
C LEU A 94 -27.80 11.85 1.61
N THR A 95 -27.54 13.16 1.61
CA THR A 95 -27.40 13.96 0.39
C THR A 95 -26.26 13.43 -0.48
N GLU A 96 -26.41 13.54 -1.80
CA GLU A 96 -25.37 13.19 -2.77
C GLU A 96 -24.01 13.82 -2.41
N GLY A 97 -22.95 13.02 -2.52
CA GLY A 97 -21.57 13.43 -2.22
C GLY A 97 -21.12 13.26 -0.76
N ARG A 98 -22.00 12.86 0.18
CA ARG A 98 -21.62 12.62 1.59
C ARG A 98 -21.04 11.23 1.90
N VAL A 99 -21.03 10.33 0.92
CA VAL A 99 -20.55 8.96 1.07
C VAL A 99 -19.43 8.73 0.06
N GLU A 100 -18.21 8.51 0.56
CA GLU A 100 -17.05 8.12 -0.25
C GLU A 100 -16.68 6.68 0.11
N ALA A 101 -16.93 5.74 -0.80
CA ALA A 101 -16.56 4.34 -0.65
C ALA A 101 -15.31 4.01 -1.47
N SER A 102 -14.36 3.31 -0.88
CA SER A 102 -13.14 2.86 -1.57
C SER A 102 -12.52 1.65 -0.89
N LEU A 103 -11.68 0.91 -1.62
CA LEU A 103 -10.82 -0.10 -0.99
C LEU A 103 -9.73 0.60 -0.16
N PRO A 104 -9.22 -0.05 0.89
CA PRO A 104 -7.99 0.39 1.53
C PRO A 104 -6.87 0.56 0.51
N LYS A 105 -6.34 1.79 0.42
CA LYS A 105 -5.17 2.07 -0.42
C LYS A 105 -3.92 1.72 0.38
N SER A 106 -3.02 0.98 -0.25
CA SER A 106 -1.70 0.70 0.34
C SER A 106 -0.74 1.83 0.00
N ARG A 107 0.35 1.90 0.76
CA ARG A 107 1.52 2.68 0.39
C ARG A 107 2.60 1.71 -0.02
N SER A 108 3.28 2.02 -1.11
CA SER A 108 4.46 1.27 -1.53
C SER A 108 5.69 2.16 -1.38
N TYR A 109 6.70 1.62 -0.72
CA TYR A 109 7.96 2.27 -0.44
C TYR A 109 8.95 1.89 -1.52
N LEU A 110 9.46 2.87 -2.26
CA LEU A 110 10.36 2.67 -3.39
C LEU A 110 11.62 3.48 -3.21
N LYS A 111 12.70 3.03 -3.86
CA LYS A 111 13.94 3.77 -3.92
C LYS A 111 14.55 3.84 -5.31
N ILE A 112 15.20 4.97 -5.58
CA ILE A 112 16.08 5.17 -6.73
C ILE A 112 17.50 5.19 -6.19
N MET A 113 18.33 4.29 -6.66
CA MET A 113 19.74 4.23 -6.28
C MET A 113 20.57 5.10 -7.23
N ASP A 114 21.74 5.50 -6.75
CA ASP A 114 22.81 6.10 -7.55
C ASP A 114 22.43 7.40 -8.29
N ILE A 115 21.60 8.24 -7.67
CA ILE A 115 21.35 9.60 -8.17
C ILE A 115 22.53 10.52 -7.88
N PRO A 116 22.86 11.50 -8.73
CA PRO A 116 23.80 12.55 -8.35
C PRO A 116 23.33 13.25 -7.07
N PHE A 117 24.19 13.35 -6.07
CA PHE A 117 23.89 14.04 -4.82
C PHE A 117 24.06 15.56 -4.95
N PHE A 118 24.91 15.99 -5.88
CA PHE A 118 25.13 17.39 -6.22
C PHE A 118 24.63 17.70 -7.64
N LYS A 119 24.12 18.91 -7.81
CA LYS A 119 23.75 19.50 -9.08
C LYS A 119 24.99 20.03 -9.80
N ALA A 120 24.82 20.42 -11.06
CA ALA A 120 25.90 20.99 -11.87
C ALA A 120 26.44 22.33 -11.34
N ASP A 121 25.65 23.06 -10.54
CA ASP A 121 26.05 24.30 -9.86
C ASP A 121 26.76 24.06 -8.52
N GLY A 122 26.88 22.79 -8.08
CA GLY A 122 27.49 22.40 -6.81
C GLY A 122 26.53 22.34 -5.62
N ASP A 123 25.27 22.73 -5.79
CA ASP A 123 24.26 22.63 -4.74
C ASP A 123 23.79 21.17 -4.55
N GLN A 124 23.35 20.83 -3.34
CA GLN A 124 22.78 19.51 -3.10
C GLN A 124 21.43 19.33 -3.79
N VAL A 125 21.19 18.14 -4.31
CA VAL A 125 19.88 17.74 -4.85
C VAL A 125 18.86 17.69 -3.71
N THR A 126 17.78 18.46 -3.86
CA THR A 126 16.71 18.54 -2.87
C THR A 126 15.53 17.66 -3.26
N SER A 127 14.64 17.42 -2.30
CA SER A 127 13.35 16.75 -2.54
C SER A 127 12.50 17.47 -3.60
N ALA A 128 12.59 18.80 -3.70
CA ALA A 128 11.89 19.60 -4.70
C ALA A 128 12.42 19.34 -6.11
N ASP A 129 13.74 19.21 -6.26
CA ASP A 129 14.37 18.88 -7.53
C ASP A 129 13.95 17.48 -8.01
N VAL A 130 14.01 16.50 -7.11
CA VAL A 130 13.54 15.12 -7.38
C VAL A 130 12.08 15.10 -7.79
N ARG A 131 11.23 15.84 -7.07
CA ARG A 131 9.80 15.93 -7.40
C ARG A 131 9.58 16.57 -8.76
N ALA A 132 10.35 17.60 -9.11
CA ALA A 132 10.28 18.24 -10.43
C ALA A 132 10.70 17.28 -11.55
N VAL A 133 11.76 16.49 -11.36
CA VAL A 133 12.20 15.45 -12.30
C VAL A 133 11.11 14.39 -12.48
N MET A 134 10.60 13.85 -11.37
CA MET A 134 9.52 12.86 -11.39
C MET A 134 8.26 13.40 -12.08
N GLY A 135 7.90 14.66 -11.84
CA GLY A 135 6.74 15.31 -12.45
C GLY A 135 6.89 15.61 -13.96
N LYS A 136 8.13 15.76 -14.46
CA LYS A 136 8.41 15.91 -15.90
C LYS A 136 8.50 14.58 -16.64
N SER A 137 8.59 13.46 -15.92
CA SER A 137 8.66 12.13 -16.53
C SER A 137 7.33 11.75 -17.18
N HIS A 138 7.42 10.99 -18.27
CA HIS A 138 6.25 10.33 -18.89
C HIS A 138 5.53 9.36 -17.93
N LEU A 139 6.19 8.95 -16.84
CA LEU A 139 5.61 8.12 -15.79
C LEU A 139 4.76 8.91 -14.79
N ALA A 140 4.84 10.25 -14.75
CA ALA A 140 4.14 11.08 -13.76
C ALA A 140 2.63 10.79 -13.66
N PRO A 141 1.87 10.53 -14.75
CA PRO A 141 0.45 10.19 -14.66
C PRO A 141 0.18 8.80 -14.07
N SER A 142 1.21 7.97 -13.92
CA SER A 142 1.07 6.56 -13.53
C SER A 142 1.11 6.33 -12.02
N PHE A 143 1.43 7.35 -11.21
CA PHE A 143 1.53 7.25 -9.76
C PHE A 143 1.19 8.56 -9.05
N THR A 144 0.94 8.48 -7.76
CA THR A 144 0.73 9.66 -6.89
C THR A 144 1.68 9.55 -5.71
N LEU A 145 2.51 10.56 -5.49
CA LEU A 145 3.38 10.63 -4.32
C LEU A 145 2.54 10.91 -3.06
N VAL A 146 2.79 10.15 -2.00
CA VAL A 146 2.14 10.35 -0.70
C VAL A 146 2.86 11.43 0.10
N ASN A 147 4.19 11.46 -0.01
CA ASN A 147 5.08 12.35 0.72
C ASN A 147 6.13 12.95 -0.23
N SER A 148 6.83 13.99 0.23
CA SER A 148 8.01 14.50 -0.48
C SER A 148 9.11 13.42 -0.50
N PRO A 149 9.77 13.17 -1.65
CA PRO A 149 10.90 12.25 -1.72
C PRO A 149 12.02 12.67 -0.76
N GLN A 150 12.70 11.70 -0.16
CA GLN A 150 13.82 11.91 0.75
C GLN A 150 15.12 11.56 0.05
N VAL A 151 16.04 12.52 -0.04
CA VAL A 151 17.37 12.34 -0.62
C VAL A 151 18.33 12.00 0.50
N MET A 152 18.98 10.83 0.43
CA MET A 152 19.94 10.36 1.41
C MET A 152 21.27 10.07 0.72
N CYS A 153 22.34 10.76 1.09
CA CYS A 153 23.66 10.47 0.57
C CYS A 153 24.10 9.05 0.94
N ASN A 154 24.70 8.31 0.01
CA ASN A 154 25.07 6.92 0.22
C ASN A 154 26.21 6.77 1.25
N PHE A 155 27.17 7.70 1.27
CA PHE A 155 28.29 7.76 2.22
C PHE A 155 28.79 9.20 2.38
N CYS A 156 29.51 9.53 3.45
CA CYS A 156 30.00 10.90 3.73
C CYS A 156 30.80 11.57 2.59
N HIS A 157 31.40 10.78 1.69
CA HIS A 157 32.21 11.26 0.56
C HIS A 157 31.69 10.78 -0.80
N ALA A 158 30.49 10.21 -0.85
CA ALA A 158 29.88 9.81 -2.11
C ALA A 158 29.34 11.04 -2.86
N ASP A 159 29.49 11.03 -4.17
CA ASP A 159 28.81 11.92 -5.11
C ASP A 159 27.42 11.39 -5.50
N THR A 160 27.06 10.20 -5.01
CA THR A 160 25.77 9.54 -5.23
C THR A 160 24.87 9.53 -4.00
N ALA A 161 23.56 9.56 -4.22
CA ALA A 161 22.52 9.45 -3.20
C ALA A 161 21.44 8.43 -3.59
N THR A 162 20.74 7.95 -2.56
CA THR A 162 19.51 7.17 -2.69
C THR A 162 18.32 8.09 -2.44
N VAL A 163 17.34 8.05 -3.34
CA VAL A 163 16.05 8.71 -3.14
C VAL A 163 15.04 7.70 -2.65
N TRP A 164 14.45 7.95 -1.48
CA TRP A 164 13.31 7.21 -0.96
C TRP A 164 12.01 7.95 -1.24
N PHE A 165 10.97 7.25 -1.67
CA PHE A 165 9.68 7.87 -1.92
C PHE A 165 8.52 6.88 -1.75
N ASP A 166 7.39 7.43 -1.32
CA ASP A 166 6.17 6.68 -1.09
C ASP A 166 5.18 6.97 -2.20
N VAL A 167 4.66 5.90 -2.83
CA VAL A 167 3.57 6.02 -3.80
C VAL A 167 2.28 5.47 -3.23
N LEU A 168 1.18 6.15 -3.57
CA LEU A 168 -0.15 5.62 -3.35
C LEU A 168 -0.33 4.43 -4.28
N ASP A 169 -0.65 3.28 -3.71
CA ASP A 169 -0.76 2.04 -4.45
C ASP A 169 -2.10 1.38 -4.18
N LEU A 170 -2.51 0.57 -5.16
CA LEU A 170 -3.45 -0.49 -4.88
C LEU A 170 -2.76 -1.48 -3.95
N GLN A 171 -3.52 -2.16 -3.12
CA GLN A 171 -2.93 -3.09 -2.16
C GLN A 171 -2.04 -4.13 -2.86
N SER A 172 -2.23 -4.45 -4.15
CA SER A 172 -1.48 -5.44 -4.96
C SER A 172 -0.07 -5.00 -5.35
N GLY A 173 0.31 -3.79 -4.97
CA GLY A 173 1.57 -3.22 -5.40
C GLY A 173 1.56 -2.93 -6.91
N THR A 174 0.40 -2.69 -7.53
CA THR A 174 0.31 -2.61 -9.00
C THR A 174 1.07 -1.38 -9.51
N THR A 175 0.96 -0.26 -8.80
CA THR A 175 1.69 0.97 -9.10
C THR A 175 3.19 0.74 -8.87
N ALA A 176 3.57 0.13 -7.75
CA ALA A 176 4.97 -0.22 -7.48
C ALA A 176 5.57 -1.14 -8.53
N LYS A 177 4.90 -2.24 -8.88
CA LYS A 177 5.34 -3.19 -9.91
C LYS A 177 5.51 -2.53 -11.28
N ARG A 178 4.67 -1.54 -11.59
CA ARG A 178 4.79 -0.76 -12.82
C ARG A 178 6.00 0.18 -12.81
N LEU A 179 6.39 0.67 -11.63
CA LEU A 179 7.53 1.56 -11.46
C LEU A 179 8.85 0.81 -11.31
N ILE A 180 8.86 -0.37 -10.68
CA ILE A 180 10.05 -1.22 -10.57
C ILE A 180 10.58 -1.54 -11.97
N ASN A 181 11.90 -1.46 -12.16
CA ASN A 181 12.59 -1.59 -13.44
C ASN A 181 12.31 -0.47 -14.47
N THR A 182 11.65 0.62 -14.06
CA THR A 182 11.60 1.85 -14.86
C THR A 182 12.69 2.81 -14.43
N SER A 183 12.98 3.81 -15.27
CA SER A 183 14.00 4.81 -14.99
C SER A 183 13.48 6.24 -15.04
N PHE A 184 13.97 7.07 -14.13
CA PHE A 184 13.83 8.53 -14.20
C PHE A 184 15.10 9.14 -14.78
N GLN A 185 14.96 10.18 -15.59
CA GLN A 185 16.10 10.90 -16.17
C GLN A 185 16.54 12.01 -15.22
N PHE A 186 17.68 11.80 -14.56
CA PHE A 186 18.35 12.78 -13.74
C PHE A 186 19.58 13.27 -14.51
N SER A 187 19.48 14.43 -15.18
CA SER A 187 20.51 14.97 -16.08
C SER A 187 20.83 13.95 -17.21
N PRO A 188 22.04 13.80 -17.81
CA PRO A 188 22.21 12.87 -18.94
C PRO A 188 22.08 11.37 -18.55
N SER A 189 21.80 11.06 -17.30
CA SER A 189 21.76 9.70 -16.75
C SER A 189 20.32 9.23 -16.48
N SER A 190 20.01 8.00 -16.92
CA SER A 190 18.77 7.29 -16.58
C SER A 190 19.00 6.38 -15.36
N LEU A 191 18.20 6.52 -14.30
CA LEU A 191 18.40 5.80 -13.04
C LEU A 191 17.22 4.93 -12.68
N LEU A 192 17.51 3.68 -12.30
CA LEU A 192 16.53 2.62 -12.12
C LEU A 192 15.83 2.68 -10.75
N VAL A 193 14.54 2.39 -10.76
CA VAL A 193 13.71 2.23 -9.55
C VAL A 193 13.79 0.77 -9.10
N THR A 194 14.03 0.58 -7.80
CA THR A 194 14.14 -0.74 -7.16
C THR A 194 13.15 -0.88 -5.99
N ASP A 195 12.77 -2.12 -5.70
CA ASP A 195 11.95 -2.49 -4.54
C ASP A 195 12.81 -2.57 -3.26
N ASP A 196 12.19 -2.48 -2.09
CA ASP A 196 12.87 -2.55 -0.78
C ASP A 196 12.84 -3.96 -0.15
N ALA A 197 12.52 -5.01 -0.91
CA ALA A 197 12.65 -6.36 -0.40
C ALA A 197 14.09 -6.60 0.10
N PRO A 198 14.28 -7.10 1.34
CA PRO A 198 15.62 -7.40 1.82
C PRO A 198 16.22 -8.42 0.87
N SER A 199 17.31 -8.03 0.22
CA SER A 199 18.13 -8.87 -0.64
C SER A 199 18.67 -10.03 0.19
N GLY A 200 17.87 -11.09 0.28
CA GLY A 200 18.27 -12.38 0.79
C GLY A 200 19.26 -13.00 -0.19
N ILE A 201 20.51 -13.05 0.23
CA ILE A 201 21.48 -14.11 -0.01
C ILE A 201 21.33 -14.76 -1.40
N THR A 202 22.18 -14.34 -2.34
CA THR A 202 22.56 -15.18 -3.47
C THR A 202 23.11 -16.49 -2.92
N ALA A 203 22.25 -17.51 -2.83
CA ALA A 203 22.67 -18.89 -2.72
C ALA A 203 23.28 -19.26 -4.07
N SER A 204 24.61 -19.22 -4.15
CA SER A 204 25.33 -19.95 -5.17
C SER A 204 25.10 -21.45 -4.92
N THR A 205 24.09 -22.02 -5.56
CA THR A 205 24.01 -23.47 -5.70
C THR A 205 24.73 -23.81 -7.00
N GLY A 206 26.00 -24.17 -6.86
CA GLY A 206 26.75 -24.80 -7.94
C GLY A 206 26.21 -26.19 -8.24
N HIS A 207 26.39 -26.60 -9.50
CA HIS A 207 26.52 -27.98 -9.96
C HIS A 207 27.15 -27.88 -11.38
N SER A 208 28.06 -28.72 -11.86
CA SER A 208 29.00 -29.68 -11.28
C SER A 208 29.75 -30.33 -12.46
N TRP A 209 31.02 -30.69 -12.28
CA TRP A 209 31.82 -31.70 -13.02
C TRP A 209 32.09 -31.49 -14.53
N LEU A 210 33.31 -31.07 -14.85
CA LEU A 210 34.44 -31.94 -15.26
C LEU A 210 35.76 -31.19 -15.03
#